data_AF-A0A8T7B215-F1
#
_entry.id   AF-A0A8T7B215-F1
#
_cell.length_a   1.000
_cell.length_b   1.000
_cell.length_c   1.000
_cell.angle_alpha   90.00
_cell.angle_beta   90.00
_cell.angle_gamma   90.00
#
_symmetry.space_group_name_H-M   'P 1'
#
loop_
_entity.id
_entity.type
_entity.pdbx_description
1 polymer ?
#
loop_
_entity_poly.entity_id
_entity_poly.type
_entity_poly.pdbx_seq_one_letter_code
_entity_poly.pdbx_strand_id
1 'polypeptide(L)'
;MITDPVFYLAAVPAVLIFGIAKGGFGGGLGVAAVPLMALVVSPVQAAGILLPLLCLMDLFGLWAYRSHLNPRLQLYLLPAAVLGIVIGALLFEYMSADTIRLILGTIAISFTLNHWLGFSRWLSHQLQRAGNGAAVMAGSVAGFTSFVAHAGGPPLNIYLLTRDLDRTHFVGTTVLFFAVVNYTKLIPYAWLGQLSATNLATALVLAPLAPLGIYAGVWLHRRISDRLFFRVAYIALFLVGLKLVWDGLQ
;
A
#
# COMPACT_ATOMS: atom_id res chain seq x y z
N MET A 1 11.70 14.16 -15.85
CA MET A 1 11.61 14.11 -14.37
C MET A 1 10.83 15.32 -13.90
N ILE A 2 10.10 15.22 -12.80
CA ILE A 2 9.46 16.39 -12.18
C ILE A 2 10.56 17.29 -11.60
N THR A 3 10.49 18.59 -11.86
CA THR A 3 11.49 19.58 -11.42
C THR A 3 10.97 20.52 -10.34
N ASP A 4 9.66 20.52 -10.07
CA ASP A 4 9.05 21.35 -9.04
C ASP A 4 9.54 20.97 -7.64
N PRO A 5 10.18 21.89 -6.88
CA PRO A 5 10.62 21.62 -5.51
C PRO A 5 9.47 21.28 -4.56
N VAL A 6 8.27 21.83 -4.77
CA VAL A 6 7.11 21.57 -3.90
C VAL A 6 6.67 20.11 -3.98
N PHE A 7 6.79 19.50 -5.17
CA PHE A 7 6.57 18.06 -5.33
C PHE A 7 7.44 17.23 -4.39
N TYR A 8 8.73 17.56 -4.26
CA TYR A 8 9.66 16.82 -3.42
C TYR A 8 9.36 16.94 -1.93
N LEU A 9 8.73 18.04 -1.48
CA LEU A 9 8.26 18.20 -0.10
C LEU A 9 7.19 17.16 0.27
N ALA A 10 6.36 16.74 -0.68
CA ALA A 10 5.38 15.66 -0.48
C ALA A 10 5.96 14.27 -0.80
N ALA A 11 6.77 14.16 -1.86
CA ALA A 11 7.28 12.90 -2.35
C ALA A 11 8.29 12.24 -1.41
N VAL A 12 9.21 13.01 -0.83
CA VAL A 12 10.23 12.48 0.09
C VAL A 12 9.59 11.83 1.33
N PRO A 13 8.68 12.51 2.07
CA PRO A 13 7.97 11.87 3.17
C PRO A 13 7.12 10.67 2.73
N ALA A 14 6.44 10.75 1.57
CA ALA A 14 5.64 9.64 1.06
C ALA A 14 6.48 8.37 0.83
N VAL A 15 7.64 8.51 0.17
CA VAL A 15 8.56 7.39 -0.07
C VAL A 15 9.15 6.83 1.23
N LEU A 16 9.51 7.70 2.17
CA LEU A 16 10.01 7.27 3.48
C LEU A 16 8.94 6.55 4.30
N ILE A 17 7.69 7.03 4.30
CA ILE A 17 6.56 6.35 4.96
C ILE A 17 6.37 4.95 4.38
N PHE A 18 6.45 4.80 3.04
CA PHE A 18 6.38 3.48 2.41
C PHE A 18 7.55 2.58 2.79
N GLY A 19 8.78 3.11 2.78
CA GLY A 19 9.98 2.38 3.19
C GLY A 19 9.87 1.89 4.63
N ILE A 20 9.46 2.78 5.55
CA ILE A 20 9.23 2.44 6.96
C ILE A 20 8.15 1.35 7.09
N ALA A 21 7.05 1.49 6.36
CA ALA A 21 5.95 0.52 6.35
C ALA A 21 6.41 -0.88 5.91
N LYS A 22 7.31 -0.95 4.93
CA LYS A 22 7.93 -2.20 4.41
C LYS A 22 9.03 -2.75 5.32
N GLY A 23 9.72 -1.90 6.07
CA GLY A 23 10.83 -2.28 6.96
C GLY A 23 10.43 -3.00 8.25
N GLY A 24 9.15 -3.02 8.64
CA GLY A 24 8.74 -3.76 9.86
C GLY A 24 7.28 -3.65 10.28
N PHE A 25 6.47 -2.80 9.64
CA PHE A 25 5.11 -2.51 10.09
C PHE A 25 4.00 -3.16 9.23
N GLY A 26 4.32 -4.22 8.49
CA GLY A 26 3.32 -4.99 7.74
C GLY A 26 2.56 -4.17 6.69
N GLY A 27 3.18 -3.11 6.14
CA GLY A 27 2.64 -2.32 5.04
C GLY A 27 1.49 -1.36 5.36
N GLY A 28 0.89 -1.42 6.56
CA GLY A 28 -0.32 -0.65 6.90
C GLY A 28 -0.16 0.87 6.81
N LEU A 29 1.01 1.39 7.17
CA LEU A 29 1.33 2.83 7.07
C LEU A 29 1.50 3.33 5.63
N GLY A 30 1.82 2.43 4.70
CA GLY A 30 2.07 2.78 3.30
C GLY A 30 0.86 3.38 2.59
N VAL A 31 -0.35 3.11 3.10
CA VAL A 31 -1.62 3.65 2.58
C VAL A 31 -1.61 5.18 2.55
N ALA A 32 -0.83 5.85 3.41
CA ALA A 32 -0.79 7.30 3.46
C ALA A 32 0.08 7.97 2.36
N ALA A 33 0.98 7.23 1.73
CA ALA A 33 1.95 7.80 0.81
C ALA A 33 1.32 8.29 -0.50
N VAL A 34 0.38 7.53 -1.08
CA VAL A 34 -0.31 7.95 -2.32
C VAL A 34 -1.16 9.20 -2.07
N PRO A 35 -2.04 9.26 -1.04
CA PRO A 35 -2.78 10.47 -0.73
C PRO A 35 -1.89 11.70 -0.49
N LEU A 36 -0.76 11.53 0.20
CA LEU A 36 0.17 12.63 0.47
C LEU A 36 0.79 13.18 -0.82
N MET A 37 1.23 12.30 -1.72
CA MET A 37 1.78 12.70 -3.01
C MET A 37 0.69 13.26 -3.94
N ALA A 38 -0.55 12.79 -3.83
CA ALA A 38 -1.70 13.29 -4.58
C ALA A 38 -2.13 14.72 -4.20
N LEU A 39 -1.53 15.32 -3.17
CA LEU A 39 -1.71 16.75 -2.86
C LEU A 39 -1.06 17.66 -3.90
N VAL A 40 -0.02 17.18 -4.60
CA VAL A 40 0.83 17.99 -5.49
C VAL A 40 0.84 17.48 -6.93
N VAL A 41 0.48 16.22 -7.16
CA VAL A 41 0.37 15.62 -8.50
C VAL A 41 -0.94 14.83 -8.61
N SER A 42 -1.31 14.41 -9.82
CA SER A 42 -2.48 13.55 -9.99
C SER A 42 -2.29 12.22 -9.24
N PRO A 43 -3.36 11.63 -8.67
CA PRO A 43 -3.29 10.32 -8.03
C PRO A 43 -2.68 9.23 -8.91
N VAL A 44 -3.02 9.30 -10.20
CA VAL A 44 -2.56 8.41 -11.26
C VAL A 44 -1.05 8.50 -11.43
N GLN A 45 -0.52 9.74 -11.50
CA GLN A 45 0.92 9.98 -11.57
C GLN A 45 1.65 9.57 -10.30
N ALA A 46 1.10 9.87 -9.12
CA ALA A 46 1.66 9.44 -7.84
C ALA A 46 1.80 7.91 -7.79
N ALA A 47 0.75 7.19 -8.18
CA ALA A 47 0.77 5.74 -8.23
C ALA A 47 1.83 5.20 -9.21
N GLY A 48 1.97 5.82 -10.39
CA GLY A 48 2.99 5.46 -11.40
C GLY A 48 4.43 5.67 -10.93
N ILE A 49 4.71 6.77 -10.21
CA ILE A 49 6.04 7.05 -9.63
C ILE A 49 6.38 6.07 -8.49
N LEU A 50 5.39 5.74 -7.67
CA LEU A 50 5.60 4.90 -6.49
C LEU A 50 5.76 3.42 -6.81
N LEU A 51 5.17 2.90 -7.90
CA LEU A 51 5.22 1.47 -8.22
C LEU A 51 6.66 0.92 -8.40
N PRO A 52 7.56 1.54 -9.20
CA PRO A 52 8.95 1.06 -9.30
C PRO A 52 9.70 1.10 -7.97
N LEU A 53 9.43 2.12 -7.14
CA LEU A 53 10.01 2.23 -5.81
C LEU A 53 9.54 1.10 -4.90
N LEU A 54 8.26 0.74 -4.96
CA LEU A 54 7.70 -0.38 -4.23
C LEU A 54 8.30 -1.71 -4.68
N CYS A 55 8.47 -1.93 -5.98
CA CYS A 55 9.16 -3.12 -6.50
C CYS A 55 10.60 -3.20 -5.97
N LEU A 56 11.33 -2.09 -5.95
CA LEU A 56 12.67 -2.03 -5.37
C LEU A 56 12.66 -2.35 -3.88
N MET A 57 11.73 -1.80 -3.12
CA MET A 57 11.55 -2.10 -1.69
C MET A 57 11.22 -3.58 -1.45
N ASP A 58 10.43 -4.17 -2.32
CA ASP A 58 10.04 -5.59 -2.25
C ASP A 58 11.23 -6.53 -2.43
N LEU A 59 12.22 -6.18 -3.26
CA LEU A 59 13.45 -6.96 -3.40
C LEU A 59 14.22 -7.04 -2.07
N PHE A 60 14.37 -5.92 -1.37
CA PHE A 60 15.00 -5.89 -0.06
C PHE A 60 14.19 -6.68 0.98
N GLY A 61 12.86 -6.54 0.96
CA GLY A 61 11.98 -7.29 1.84
C GLY A 61 12.09 -8.81 1.62
N LEU A 62 12.01 -9.26 0.36
CA LEU A 62 12.13 -10.66 0.00
C LEU A 62 13.46 -11.23 0.45
N TRP A 63 14.55 -10.49 0.23
CA TRP A 63 15.88 -10.90 0.68
C TRP A 63 15.95 -11.05 2.21
N ALA A 64 15.40 -10.08 2.95
CA ALA A 64 15.42 -10.08 4.41
C ALA A 64 14.56 -11.20 5.03
N TYR A 65 13.42 -11.55 4.42
CA TYR A 65 12.45 -12.50 4.98
C TYR A 65 12.36 -13.84 4.21
N ARG A 66 13.29 -14.13 3.29
CA ARG A 66 13.28 -15.33 2.43
C ARG A 66 13.13 -16.67 3.18
N SER A 67 13.59 -16.74 4.42
CA SER A 67 13.53 -17.97 5.24
C SER A 67 12.19 -18.16 5.98
N HIS A 68 11.29 -17.17 5.94
CA HIS A 68 10.03 -17.16 6.71
C HIS A 68 8.80 -16.96 5.82
N LEU A 69 8.90 -17.39 4.55
CA LEU A 69 7.82 -17.31 3.59
C LEU A 69 6.84 -18.47 3.82
N ASN A 70 5.54 -18.15 3.86
CA ASN A 70 4.49 -19.17 3.98
C ASN A 70 3.74 -19.34 2.64
N PRO A 71 4.16 -20.26 1.75
CA PRO A 71 3.57 -20.41 0.42
C PRO A 71 2.13 -20.97 0.46
N ARG A 72 1.75 -21.67 1.53
CA ARG A 72 0.40 -22.26 1.64
C ARG A 72 -0.70 -21.19 1.71
N LEU A 73 -0.44 -20.11 2.45
CA LEU A 73 -1.38 -18.98 2.52
C LEU A 73 -1.51 -18.24 1.18
N GLN A 74 -0.45 -18.23 0.38
CA GLN A 74 -0.40 -17.53 -0.90
C GLN A 74 -1.23 -18.20 -1.99
N LEU A 75 -1.47 -19.51 -1.89
CA LEU A 75 -2.21 -20.28 -2.90
C LEU A 75 -3.60 -19.73 -3.16
N TYR A 76 -4.26 -19.18 -2.14
CA TYR A 76 -5.58 -18.56 -2.28
C TYR A 76 -5.52 -17.03 -2.39
N LEU A 77 -4.55 -16.41 -1.72
CA LEU A 77 -4.42 -14.95 -1.70
C LEU A 77 -3.93 -14.40 -3.05
N LEU A 78 -2.91 -14.99 -3.65
CA LEU A 78 -2.30 -14.45 -4.87
C LEU A 78 -3.23 -14.54 -6.10
N PRO A 79 -3.87 -15.68 -6.42
CA PRO A 79 -4.79 -15.73 -7.55
C PRO A 79 -5.96 -14.76 -7.39
N ALA A 80 -6.48 -14.63 -6.17
CA ALA A 80 -7.53 -13.67 -5.85
C ALA A 80 -7.03 -12.21 -5.99
N ALA A 81 -5.81 -11.91 -5.54
CA ALA A 81 -5.22 -10.58 -5.72
C ALA A 81 -4.99 -10.24 -7.19
N VAL A 82 -4.54 -11.21 -8.00
CA VAL A 82 -4.43 -11.04 -9.45
C VAL A 82 -5.81 -10.73 -10.04
N LEU A 83 -6.86 -11.45 -9.65
CA LEU A 83 -8.23 -11.13 -10.07
C LEU A 83 -8.64 -9.69 -9.69
N GLY A 84 -8.35 -9.27 -8.45
CA GLY A 84 -8.59 -7.89 -8.00
C GLY A 84 -7.81 -6.84 -8.81
N ILE A 85 -6.55 -7.13 -9.16
CA ILE A 85 -5.73 -6.27 -10.02
C ILE A 85 -6.32 -6.19 -11.42
N VAL A 86 -6.75 -7.31 -12.00
CA VAL A 86 -7.37 -7.36 -13.34
C VAL A 86 -8.64 -6.53 -13.35
N ILE A 87 -9.53 -6.71 -12.37
CA ILE A 87 -10.75 -5.90 -12.23
C ILE A 87 -10.39 -4.43 -12.08
N GLY A 88 -9.42 -4.11 -11.23
CA GLY A 88 -8.93 -2.75 -11.03
C GLY A 88 -8.43 -2.13 -12.33
N ALA A 89 -7.61 -2.85 -13.09
CA ALA A 89 -7.03 -2.39 -14.35
C ALA A 89 -8.09 -2.15 -15.43
N LEU A 90 -9.06 -3.07 -15.58
CA LEU A 90 -10.15 -2.93 -16.54
C LEU A 90 -11.07 -1.76 -16.19
N LEU A 91 -11.34 -1.53 -14.91
CA LEU A 91 -12.18 -0.40 -14.49
C LEU A 91 -11.43 0.93 -14.53
N PHE A 92 -10.10 0.93 -14.41
CA PHE A 92 -9.28 2.14 -14.30
C PHE A 92 -9.41 3.08 -15.49
N GLU A 93 -9.53 2.54 -16.71
CA GLU A 93 -9.70 3.33 -17.93
C GLU A 93 -11.00 4.16 -17.92
N TYR A 94 -12.02 3.70 -17.17
CA TYR A 94 -13.29 4.39 -17.02
C TYR A 94 -13.33 5.33 -15.80
N MET A 95 -12.27 5.40 -15.00
CA MET A 95 -12.23 6.25 -13.81
C MET A 95 -11.64 7.62 -14.13
N SER A 96 -12.41 8.68 -13.87
CA SER A 96 -11.88 10.04 -13.84
C SER A 96 -10.88 10.22 -12.69
N ALA A 97 -10.01 11.23 -12.78
CA ALA A 97 -9.10 11.58 -11.69
C ALA A 97 -9.86 11.83 -10.38
N ASP A 98 -11.05 12.41 -10.45
CA ASP A 98 -11.90 12.73 -9.30
C ASP A 98 -12.49 11.46 -8.68
N THR A 99 -12.92 10.50 -9.51
CA THR A 99 -13.31 9.16 -9.03
C THR A 99 -12.17 8.50 -8.27
N ILE A 100 -10.93 8.60 -8.77
CA ILE A 100 -9.76 8.03 -8.10
C ILE A 100 -9.47 8.77 -6.78
N ARG A 101 -9.62 10.11 -6.75
CA ARG A 101 -9.51 10.89 -5.49
C ARG A 101 -10.55 10.47 -4.47
N LEU A 102 -11.81 10.28 -4.88
CA LEU A 102 -12.89 9.80 -4.01
C LEU A 102 -12.58 8.42 -3.44
N ILE A 103 -12.11 7.48 -4.28
CA ILE A 103 -11.73 6.13 -3.84
C ILE A 103 -10.58 6.22 -2.83
N LEU A 104 -9.53 6.98 -3.14
CA LEU A 104 -8.38 7.18 -2.26
C LEU A 104 -8.77 7.81 -0.92
N GLY A 105 -9.56 8.87 -0.96
CA GLY A 105 -10.05 9.57 0.23
C GLY A 105 -10.93 8.67 1.09
N THR A 106 -11.82 7.90 0.47
CA THR A 106 -12.68 6.94 1.18
C THR A 106 -11.87 5.82 1.81
N ILE A 107 -10.86 5.27 1.11
CA ILE A 107 -9.95 4.26 1.66
C ILE A 107 -9.16 4.83 2.84
N ALA A 108 -8.61 6.04 2.71
CA ALA A 108 -7.87 6.72 3.76
C ALA A 108 -8.72 6.95 5.03
N ILE A 109 -9.95 7.48 4.86
CA ILE A 109 -10.90 7.70 5.96
C ILE A 109 -11.33 6.37 6.59
N SER A 110 -11.71 5.38 5.77
CA SER A 110 -12.13 4.07 6.28
C SER A 110 -11.02 3.41 7.07
N PHE A 111 -9.77 3.51 6.60
CA PHE A 111 -8.62 2.92 7.28
C PHE A 111 -8.28 3.61 8.61
N THR A 112 -8.33 4.94 8.64
CA THR A 112 -8.07 5.73 9.85
C THR A 112 -9.16 5.53 10.90
N LEU A 113 -10.43 5.53 10.51
CA LEU A 113 -11.55 5.20 11.40
C LEU A 113 -11.44 3.77 11.93
N ASN A 114 -11.12 2.81 11.06
CA ASN A 114 -10.89 1.43 11.47
C ASN A 114 -9.76 1.30 12.51
N HIS A 115 -8.68 2.08 12.35
CA HIS A 115 -7.57 2.13 13.31
C HIS A 115 -8.00 2.69 14.68
N TRP A 116 -8.78 3.78 14.71
CA TRP A 116 -9.22 4.41 15.97
C TRP A 116 -10.34 3.64 16.67
N LEU A 117 -11.29 3.10 15.91
CA LEU A 117 -12.47 2.42 16.44
C LEU A 117 -12.23 0.91 16.67
N GLY A 118 -11.12 0.37 16.19
CA GLY A 118 -10.74 -1.04 16.39
C GLY A 118 -11.61 -2.05 15.63
N PHE A 119 -12.28 -1.62 14.56
CA PHE A 119 -13.25 -2.43 13.81
C PHE A 119 -12.62 -3.71 13.20
N SER A 120 -11.32 -3.68 12.89
CA SER A 120 -10.59 -4.83 12.34
C SER A 120 -10.51 -6.00 13.32
N ARG A 121 -10.43 -5.74 14.63
CA ARG A 121 -10.44 -6.80 15.64
C ARG A 121 -11.78 -7.50 15.67
N TRP A 122 -12.87 -6.74 15.63
CA TRP A 122 -14.22 -7.27 15.53
C TRP A 122 -14.44 -8.06 14.24
N LEU A 123 -14.03 -7.51 13.09
CA LEU A 123 -14.20 -8.16 11.79
C LEU A 123 -13.35 -9.43 11.64
N SER A 124 -12.12 -9.43 12.20
CA SER A 124 -11.26 -10.61 12.21
C SER A 124 -11.90 -11.79 12.95
N HIS A 125 -12.58 -11.54 14.08
CA HIS A 125 -13.33 -12.56 14.80
C HIS A 125 -14.48 -13.16 13.99
N GLN A 126 -15.16 -12.36 13.16
CA GLN A 126 -16.20 -12.86 12.25
C GLN A 126 -15.60 -13.72 11.13
N LEU A 127 -14.47 -13.29 10.57
CA LEU A 127 -13.80 -13.96 9.45
C LEU A 127 -13.09 -15.27 9.83
N GLN A 128 -12.79 -15.51 11.11
CA GLN A 128 -12.22 -16.78 11.59
C GLN A 128 -13.08 -18.00 11.18
N ARG A 129 -14.38 -17.83 10.94
CA ARG A 129 -15.31 -18.90 10.54
C ARG A 129 -15.41 -19.12 9.03
N ALA A 130 -14.87 -18.22 8.21
CA ALA A 130 -15.11 -18.19 6.76
C ALA A 130 -14.06 -18.94 5.90
N GLY A 131 -13.16 -19.70 6.54
CA GLY A 131 -12.27 -20.65 5.87
C GLY A 131 -11.46 -20.05 4.71
N ASN A 132 -11.48 -20.71 3.54
CA ASN A 132 -10.77 -20.25 2.34
C ASN A 132 -11.49 -19.11 1.60
N GLY A 133 -12.80 -18.93 1.81
CA GLY A 133 -13.57 -17.83 1.20
C GLY A 133 -13.12 -16.45 1.70
N ALA A 134 -12.75 -16.36 2.98
CA ALA A 134 -12.13 -15.16 3.55
C ALA A 134 -10.80 -14.79 2.87
N ALA A 135 -10.00 -15.79 2.50
CA ALA A 135 -8.73 -15.58 1.80
C ALA A 135 -8.95 -15.01 0.40
N VAL A 136 -9.93 -15.54 -0.33
CA VAL A 136 -10.28 -15.07 -1.67
C VAL A 136 -10.82 -13.63 -1.61
N MET A 137 -11.76 -13.35 -0.71
CA MET A 137 -12.30 -11.99 -0.56
C MET A 137 -11.20 -10.99 -0.17
N ALA A 138 -10.39 -11.31 0.84
CA ALA A 138 -9.30 -10.44 1.28
C ALA A 138 -8.25 -10.24 0.18
N GLY A 139 -7.88 -11.31 -0.54
CA GLY A 139 -6.96 -11.26 -1.67
C GLY A 139 -7.48 -10.36 -2.79
N SER A 140 -8.73 -10.55 -3.23
CA SER A 140 -9.36 -9.73 -4.28
C SER A 140 -9.45 -8.26 -3.89
N VAL A 141 -9.93 -7.95 -2.68
CA VAL A 141 -10.03 -6.56 -2.21
C VAL A 141 -8.63 -5.95 -2.05
N ALA A 142 -7.66 -6.70 -1.53
CA ALA A 142 -6.27 -6.24 -1.43
C ALA A 142 -5.64 -5.99 -2.81
N GLY A 143 -5.89 -6.86 -3.79
CA GLY A 143 -5.42 -6.69 -5.17
C GLY A 143 -5.99 -5.44 -5.83
N PHE A 144 -7.31 -5.27 -5.74
CA PHE A 144 -8.02 -4.10 -6.29
C PHE A 144 -7.54 -2.79 -5.65
N THR A 145 -7.56 -2.70 -4.33
CA THR A 145 -7.12 -1.51 -3.59
C THR A 145 -5.62 -1.26 -3.73
N SER A 146 -4.81 -2.31 -3.87
CA SER A 146 -3.39 -2.17 -4.22
C SER A 146 -3.24 -1.57 -5.62
N PHE A 147 -3.99 -2.03 -6.61
CA PHE A 147 -3.90 -1.52 -7.97
C PHE A 147 -4.25 -0.03 -8.06
N VAL A 148 -5.40 0.36 -7.50
CA VAL A 148 -5.91 1.74 -7.59
C VAL A 148 -5.11 2.71 -6.71
N ALA A 149 -4.72 2.28 -5.51
CA ALA A 149 -4.29 3.17 -4.45
C ALA A 149 -3.00 2.79 -3.74
N HIS A 150 -2.33 1.69 -4.17
CA HIS A 150 -1.26 1.04 -3.38
C HIS A 150 -1.68 0.71 -1.95
N ALA A 151 -2.99 0.55 -1.72
CA ALA A 151 -3.60 0.43 -0.41
C ALA A 151 -4.12 -0.99 -0.10
N GLY A 152 -3.46 -2.02 -0.63
CA GLY A 152 -3.86 -3.42 -0.41
C GLY A 152 -3.57 -3.98 0.99
N GLY A 153 -2.82 -3.24 1.81
CA GLY A 153 -2.39 -3.66 3.15
C GLY A 153 -3.53 -4.00 4.11
N PRO A 154 -4.52 -3.12 4.29
CA PRO A 154 -5.58 -3.33 5.28
C PRO A 154 -6.44 -4.58 5.03
N PRO A 155 -6.98 -4.85 3.81
CA PRO A 155 -7.75 -6.07 3.56
C PRO A 155 -6.92 -7.34 3.80
N LEU A 156 -5.66 -7.36 3.38
CA LEU A 156 -4.75 -8.47 3.63
C LEU A 156 -4.53 -8.67 5.14
N ASN A 157 -4.22 -7.60 5.87
CA ASN A 157 -3.90 -7.66 7.30
C ASN A 157 -5.10 -8.12 8.12
N ILE A 158 -6.33 -7.67 7.79
CA ILE A 158 -7.56 -8.13 8.46
C ILE A 158 -7.68 -9.66 8.39
N TYR A 159 -7.38 -10.24 7.23
CA TYR A 159 -7.38 -11.70 7.07
C TYR A 159 -6.20 -12.37 7.76
N LEU A 160 -4.98 -11.84 7.63
CA LEU A 160 -3.80 -12.44 8.27
C LEU A 160 -3.89 -12.42 9.80
N LEU A 161 -4.59 -11.45 10.41
CA LEU A 161 -4.88 -11.44 11.85
C LEU A 161 -5.78 -12.60 12.31
N THR A 162 -6.52 -13.24 11.40
CA THR A 162 -7.27 -14.47 11.71
C THR A 162 -6.38 -15.71 11.73
N ARG A 163 -5.16 -15.60 11.20
CA ARG A 163 -4.19 -16.70 11.13
C ARG A 163 -3.25 -16.58 12.32
N ASP A 164 -2.98 -17.72 12.96
CA ASP A 164 -2.06 -17.81 14.09
C ASP A 164 -0.60 -17.77 13.59
N LEU A 165 -0.20 -16.60 13.09
CA LEU A 165 1.13 -16.34 12.56
C LEU A 165 1.94 -15.61 13.63
N ASP A 166 3.17 -16.08 13.86
CA ASP A 166 4.13 -15.23 14.55
C ASP A 166 4.45 -13.97 13.73
N ARG A 167 5.04 -12.98 14.40
CA ARG A 167 5.37 -11.67 13.81
C ARG A 167 6.23 -11.80 12.54
N THR A 168 7.17 -12.75 12.51
CA THR A 168 8.11 -12.92 11.40
C THR A 168 7.43 -13.53 10.19
N HIS A 169 6.61 -14.56 10.39
CA HIS A 169 5.79 -15.18 9.34
C HIS A 169 4.70 -14.23 8.83
N PHE A 170 4.11 -13.39 9.70
CA PHE A 170 3.18 -12.35 9.29
C PHE A 170 3.87 -11.38 8.32
N VAL A 171 5.02 -10.82 8.70
CA VAL A 171 5.77 -9.88 7.85
C VAL A 171 6.24 -10.55 6.57
N GLY A 172 6.80 -11.77 6.65
CA GLY A 172 7.23 -12.54 5.47
C GLY A 172 6.10 -12.84 4.49
N THR A 173 4.90 -13.17 5.00
CA THR A 173 3.70 -13.41 4.17
C THR A 173 3.26 -12.12 3.45
N THR A 174 3.25 -10.99 4.15
CA THR A 174 2.90 -9.68 3.58
C THR A 174 3.92 -9.21 2.54
N VAL A 175 5.22 -9.44 2.79
CA VAL A 175 6.30 -9.12 1.85
C VAL A 175 6.14 -9.91 0.55
N LEU A 176 5.97 -11.24 0.63
CA LEU A 176 5.79 -12.07 -0.55
C LEU A 176 4.53 -11.69 -1.32
N PHE A 177 3.42 -11.48 -0.61
CA PHE A 177 2.15 -11.07 -1.23
C PHE A 177 2.31 -9.78 -2.03
N PHE A 178 2.85 -8.72 -1.40
CA PHE A 178 2.99 -7.44 -2.09
C PHE A 178 4.07 -7.43 -3.15
N ALA A 179 5.14 -8.22 -3.00
CA ALA A 179 6.12 -8.39 -4.07
C ALA A 179 5.44 -8.92 -5.33
N VAL A 180 4.71 -10.04 -5.22
CA VAL A 180 3.99 -10.60 -6.38
C VAL A 180 2.98 -9.60 -6.92
N VAL A 181 2.14 -9.02 -6.06
CA VAL A 181 1.13 -8.02 -6.45
C VAL A 181 1.74 -6.82 -7.18
N ASN A 182 2.82 -6.24 -6.66
CA ASN A 182 3.47 -5.08 -7.27
C ASN A 182 4.13 -5.42 -8.60
N TYR A 183 4.79 -6.58 -8.70
CA TYR A 183 5.34 -7.04 -9.98
C TYR A 183 4.24 -7.37 -11.00
N THR A 184 3.11 -7.96 -10.59
CA THR A 184 1.95 -8.17 -11.46
C THR A 184 1.41 -6.84 -11.99
N LYS A 185 1.37 -5.80 -11.16
CA LYS A 185 0.87 -4.46 -11.54
C LYS A 185 1.71 -3.77 -12.62
N LEU A 186 2.98 -4.15 -12.80
CA LEU A 186 3.83 -3.55 -13.84
C LEU A 186 3.21 -3.71 -15.23
N ILE A 187 2.53 -4.83 -15.50
CA ILE A 187 1.89 -5.11 -16.80
C ILE A 187 0.76 -4.09 -17.09
N PRO A 188 -0.32 -4.01 -16.28
CA PRO A 188 -1.38 -3.04 -16.52
C PRO A 188 -0.91 -1.59 -16.38
N TYR A 189 0.06 -1.28 -15.51
CA TYR A 189 0.61 0.09 -15.42
C TYR A 189 1.37 0.49 -16.69
N ALA A 190 2.12 -0.44 -17.30
CA ALA A 190 2.74 -0.19 -18.59
C ALA A 190 1.68 0.01 -19.69
N TRP A 191 0.67 -0.85 -19.72
CA TRP A 191 -0.43 -0.79 -20.70
C TRP A 191 -1.23 0.51 -20.61
N LEU A 192 -1.50 0.99 -19.39
CA LEU A 192 -2.20 2.24 -19.11
C LEU A 192 -1.31 3.50 -19.18
N GLY A 193 -0.06 3.36 -19.66
CA GLY A 193 0.87 4.49 -19.84
C GLY A 193 1.43 5.11 -18.56
N GLN A 194 1.27 4.46 -17.40
CA GLN A 194 1.66 4.99 -16.09
C GLN A 194 3.16 4.91 -15.83
N LEU A 195 3.86 4.03 -16.55
CA LEU A 195 5.32 3.90 -16.52
C LEU A 195 5.99 4.78 -17.59
N SER A 196 5.57 6.05 -17.68
CA SER A 196 6.18 7.02 -18.59
C SER A 196 7.63 7.33 -18.21
N ALA A 197 8.43 7.78 -19.19
CA ALA A 197 9.82 8.17 -18.95
C ALA A 197 9.96 9.24 -17.85
N THR A 198 9.01 10.18 -17.77
CA THR A 198 8.96 11.19 -16.72
C THR A 198 8.77 10.58 -15.33
N ASN A 199 7.84 9.64 -15.19
CA ASN A 199 7.57 8.97 -13.92
C ASN A 199 8.74 8.08 -13.50
N LEU A 200 9.31 7.31 -14.45
CA LEU A 200 10.47 6.45 -14.20
C LEU A 200 11.71 7.25 -13.81
N ALA A 201 12.00 8.36 -14.49
CA ALA A 201 13.12 9.23 -14.12
C ALA A 201 12.92 9.85 -12.72
N THR A 202 11.69 10.22 -12.38
CA THR A 202 11.36 10.75 -11.04
C THR A 202 11.50 9.67 -9.96
N ALA A 203 11.03 8.45 -10.24
CA ALA A 203 11.22 7.30 -9.37
C ALA A 203 12.71 6.99 -9.17
N LEU A 204 13.53 7.08 -10.22
CA LEU A 204 14.97 6.85 -10.12
C LEU A 204 15.66 7.85 -9.18
N VAL A 205 15.29 9.13 -9.23
CA VAL A 205 15.80 10.17 -8.30
C VAL A 205 15.41 9.87 -6.86
N LEU A 206 14.21 9.32 -6.63
CA LEU A 206 13.71 8.96 -5.30
C LEU A 206 14.19 7.58 -4.82
N ALA A 207 14.75 6.74 -5.71
CA ALA A 207 15.15 5.37 -5.42
C ALA A 207 16.12 5.23 -4.24
N PRO A 208 17.10 6.12 -4.01
CA PRO A 208 17.98 6.05 -2.84
C PRO A 208 17.22 6.14 -1.50
N LEU A 209 16.04 6.75 -1.47
CA LEU A 209 15.21 6.84 -0.27
C LEU A 209 14.55 5.52 0.11
N ALA A 210 14.39 4.59 -0.85
CA ALA A 210 13.79 3.29 -0.60
C ALA A 210 14.56 2.45 0.43
N PRO A 211 15.86 2.15 0.24
CA PRO A 211 16.64 1.42 1.24
C PRO A 211 16.79 2.20 2.55
N LEU A 212 16.90 3.54 2.50
CA LEU A 212 16.95 4.39 3.70
C LEU A 212 15.67 4.27 4.54
N GLY A 213 14.51 4.35 3.90
CA GLY A 213 13.22 4.19 4.56
C GLY A 213 13.03 2.80 5.15
N ILE A 214 13.45 1.74 4.44
CA ILE A 214 13.42 0.36 4.96
C ILE A 214 14.31 0.23 6.19
N TYR A 215 15.55 0.71 6.12
CA TYR A 215 16.48 0.66 7.25
C TYR A 215 15.94 1.43 8.46
N ALA A 216 15.40 2.63 8.23
CA ALA A 216 14.73 3.43 9.26
C ALA A 216 13.56 2.66 9.88
N GLY A 217 12.73 1.98 9.08
CA GLY A 217 11.64 1.14 9.55
C GLY A 217 12.12 -0.02 10.44
N VAL A 218 13.14 -0.76 10.01
CA VAL A 218 13.74 -1.86 10.78
C VAL A 218 14.30 -1.34 12.11
N TRP A 219 15.00 -0.20 12.08
CA TRP A 219 15.59 0.41 13.27
C TRP A 219 14.53 0.90 14.26
N LEU A 220 13.50 1.60 13.77
CA LEU A 220 12.41 2.15 14.56
C LEU A 220 11.62 1.03 15.26
N HIS A 221 11.30 -0.02 14.51
CA HIS A 221 10.58 -1.20 14.98
C HIS A 221 11.24 -1.92 16.17
N ARG A 222 12.56 -1.77 16.33
CA ARG A 222 13.33 -2.35 17.44
C ARG A 222 13.45 -1.42 18.64
N ARG A 223 13.15 -0.12 18.50
CA ARG A 223 13.53 0.92 19.47
C ARG A 223 12.36 1.69 20.09
N ILE A 224 11.17 1.73 19.48
CA ILE A 224 10.11 2.67 19.91
C ILE A 224 8.77 1.99 20.19
N SER A 225 8.05 2.48 21.21
CA SER A 225 6.60 2.32 21.34
C SER A 225 5.90 3.40 20.50
N ASP A 226 5.56 3.07 19.25
CA ASP A 226 5.30 4.00 18.13
C ASP A 226 4.03 4.89 18.21
N ARG A 227 3.47 5.11 19.41
CA ARG A 227 2.17 5.79 19.57
C ARG A 227 2.11 7.17 18.94
N LEU A 228 3.16 8.00 19.06
CA LEU A 228 3.17 9.36 18.51
C LEU A 228 3.28 9.36 16.98
N PHE A 229 4.21 8.58 16.44
CA PHE A 229 4.40 8.46 14.98
C PHE A 229 3.12 7.97 14.30
N PHE A 230 2.54 6.89 14.81
CA PHE A 230 1.27 6.37 14.30
C PHE A 230 0.16 7.41 14.44
N ARG A 231 0.04 8.08 15.60
CA ARG A 231 -0.98 9.10 15.80
C ARG A 231 -0.87 10.22 14.76
N VAL A 232 0.33 10.75 14.52
CA VAL A 232 0.55 11.80 13.51
C VAL A 232 0.24 11.29 12.10
N ALA A 233 0.73 10.10 11.74
CA ALA A 233 0.50 9.51 10.42
C ALA A 233 -0.99 9.27 10.13
N TYR A 234 -1.75 8.72 11.10
CA TYR A 234 -3.18 8.50 10.95
C TYR A 234 -3.99 9.80 10.95
N ILE A 235 -3.61 10.81 11.75
CA ILE A 235 -4.26 12.13 11.68
C ILE A 235 -4.03 12.77 10.31
N ALA A 236 -2.78 12.79 9.83
CA ALA A 236 -2.45 13.32 8.50
C ALA A 236 -3.22 12.56 7.40
N LEU A 237 -3.26 11.23 7.46
CA LEU A 237 -4.02 10.41 6.52
C LEU A 237 -5.52 10.74 6.53
N PHE A 238 -6.11 10.97 7.70
CA PHE A 238 -7.52 11.33 7.82
C PHE A 238 -7.80 12.69 7.19
N LEU A 239 -6.98 13.70 7.50
CA LEU A 239 -7.12 15.05 6.94
C LEU A 239 -6.91 15.08 5.43
N VAL A 240 -5.89 14.39 4.92
CA VAL A 240 -5.66 14.25 3.48
C VAL A 240 -6.80 13.47 2.84
N GLY A 241 -7.32 12.44 3.51
CA GLY A 241 -8.49 11.70 3.05
C GLY A 241 -9.72 12.58 2.88
N LEU A 242 -10.04 13.42 3.88
CA LEU A 242 -11.12 14.40 3.79
C LEU A 242 -10.92 15.38 2.63
N LYS A 243 -9.69 15.88 2.45
CA LYS A 243 -9.33 16.78 1.35
C LYS A 243 -9.52 16.11 -0.01
N LEU A 244 -9.10 14.85 -0.17
CA LEU A 244 -9.29 14.10 -1.42
C LEU A 244 -10.76 13.80 -1.71
N VAL A 245 -11.57 13.52 -0.68
CA VAL A 245 -13.02 13.38 -0.87
C VAL A 245 -13.63 14.71 -1.32
N TRP A 246 -13.27 15.81 -0.66
CA TRP A 246 -13.73 17.14 -1.03
C TRP A 246 -13.37 17.49 -2.48
N ASP A 247 -12.10 17.36 -2.85
CA ASP A 247 -11.60 17.61 -4.22
C ASP A 247 -12.21 16.68 -5.29
N GLY A 248 -12.72 15.52 -4.88
CA GLY A 248 -13.36 14.57 -5.79
C GLY A 248 -14.87 14.79 -5.97
N LEU A 249 -15.49 15.61 -5.10
CA LEU A 249 -16.90 15.99 -5.18
C LEU A 249 -17.13 17.32 -5.91
N GLN A 250 -16.08 18.12 -6.08
CA GLN A 250 -16.10 19.37 -6.85
C GLN A 250 -15.98 19.11 -8.34
#